data_AF-A0A7K0N3N3-F1
#
_entry.id   AF-A0A7K0N3N3-F1
#
_cell.length_a   1.000
_cell.length_b   1.000
_cell.length_c   1.000
_cell.angle_alpha   90.00
_cell.angle_beta   90.00
_cell.angle_gamma   90.00
#
_symmetry.space_group_name_H-M   'P 1'
#
loop_
_entity.id
_entity.type
_entity.pdbx_description
1 polymer ?
#
loop_
_entity_poly.entity_id
_entity_poly.type
_entity_poly.pdbx_seq_one_letter_code
_entity_poly.pdbx_strand_id
1 'polypeptide(L)'
;MLGAYKHFGGAIALNHADFTLRAGEIHALLGENGAGKSTLLKVLAGVHTLDGGTITLDGKPFIQGSPRMAMSQGVTVIYQEPSLFP
;
A
#
# COMPACT_ATOMS: atom_id res chain seq x y z
N MET A 1 6.38 3.74 -5.89
CA MET A 1 5.82 2.43 -6.26
C MET A 1 5.70 2.40 -7.76
N LEU A 2 6.28 1.40 -8.41
CA LEU A 2 6.32 1.30 -9.87
C LEU A 2 5.85 -0.08 -10.32
N GLY A 3 4.95 -0.11 -11.30
CA GLY A 3 4.41 -1.31 -11.93
C GLY A 3 3.80 -2.29 -10.94
N ALA A 4 3.08 -1.81 -9.93
CA ALA A 4 2.58 -2.65 -8.85
C ALA A 4 1.43 -3.56 -9.29
N TYR A 5 1.55 -4.85 -8.94
CA TYR A 5 0.55 -5.87 -9.19
C TYR A 5 0.10 -6.53 -7.88
N LYS A 6 -1.21 -6.73 -7.75
CA LYS A 6 -1.78 -7.52 -6.67
C LYS A 6 -3.07 -8.23 -7.08
N HIS A 7 -3.13 -9.51 -6.77
CA HIS A 7 -4.26 -10.40 -7.02
C HIS A 7 -4.73 -11.06 -5.73
N PHE A 8 -6.01 -11.37 -5.69
CA PHE A 8 -6.63 -12.19 -4.65
C PHE A 8 -7.55 -13.21 -5.32
N GLY A 9 -7.11 -14.47 -5.42
CA GLY A 9 -7.81 -15.46 -6.22
C GLY A 9 -7.97 -14.98 -7.67
N GLY A 10 -9.22 -14.95 -8.17
CA GLY A 10 -9.53 -14.45 -9.51
C GLY A 10 -9.64 -12.93 -9.65
N ALA A 11 -9.53 -12.16 -8.57
CA ALA A 11 -9.68 -10.70 -8.60
C ALA A 11 -8.33 -9.99 -8.77
N ILE A 12 -8.25 -9.09 -9.76
CA ILE A 12 -7.11 -8.18 -9.95
C ILE A 12 -7.37 -6.92 -9.13
N ALA A 13 -6.63 -6.73 -8.04
CA ALA A 13 -6.79 -5.58 -7.15
C ALA A 13 -5.85 -4.43 -7.48
N LEU A 14 -4.65 -4.70 -8.02
CA LEU A 14 -3.75 -3.71 -8.61
C LEU A 14 -3.21 -4.28 -9.92
N ASN A 15 -3.25 -3.47 -10.98
CA ASN A 15 -2.80 -3.84 -12.32
C ASN A 15 -1.87 -2.76 -12.86
N HIS A 16 -0.56 -3.03 -12.88
CA HIS A 16 0.47 -2.08 -13.32
C HIS A 16 0.32 -0.67 -12.68
N ALA A 17 0.08 -0.61 -11.38
CA ALA A 17 -0.19 0.66 -10.70
C ALA A 17 1.11 1.40 -10.36
N ASP A 18 1.19 2.67 -10.75
CA ASP A 18 2.28 3.58 -10.39
C ASP A 18 1.80 4.61 -9.36
N PHE A 19 2.58 4.82 -8.30
CA PHE A 19 2.28 5.81 -7.27
C PHE A 19 3.56 6.41 -6.70
N THR A 20 3.58 7.74 -6.60
CA THR A 20 4.69 8.50 -6.02
C THR A 20 4.13 9.53 -5.06
N LEU A 21 4.75 9.65 -3.89
CA LEU A 21 4.49 10.68 -2.89
C LEU A 21 5.83 11.27 -2.46
N ARG A 22 5.94 12.59 -2.43
CA ARG A 22 7.15 13.28 -1.96
C ARG A 22 6.96 13.82 -0.54
N ALA A 23 8.08 14.08 0.12
CA ALA A 23 8.08 14.73 1.44
C ALA A 23 7.34 16.08 1.37
N GLY A 24 6.43 16.32 2.32
CA GLY A 24 5.62 17.52 2.40
C GLY A 24 4.37 17.54 1.51
N GLU A 25 4.13 16.50 0.69
CA GLU A 25 2.91 16.40 -0.10
C GLU A 25 1.75 15.77 0.70
N ILE A 26 0.53 16.26 0.43
CA ILE A 26 -0.71 15.61 0.83
C ILE A 26 -1.39 15.14 -0.44
N HIS A 27 -1.71 13.84 -0.52
CA HIS A 27 -2.33 13.24 -1.71
C HIS A 27 -3.68 12.62 -1.33
N ALA A 28 -4.70 12.87 -2.15
CA ALA A 28 -5.99 12.21 -2.04
C ALA A 28 -6.06 11.03 -3.03
N LEU A 29 -6.27 9.81 -2.51
CA LEU A 29 -6.48 8.63 -3.34
C LEU A 29 -7.98 8.40 -3.53
N LEU A 30 -8.49 8.74 -4.71
CA LEU A 30 -9.92 8.69 -5.05
C LEU A 30 -10.19 7.63 -6.12
N GLY A 31 -11.44 7.19 -6.20
CA GLY A 31 -11.89 6.17 -7.16
C GLY A 31 -13.09 5.39 -6.64
N GLU A 32 -13.73 4.62 -7.51
CA GLU A 32 -14.92 3.83 -7.18
C GLU A 32 -14.62 2.68 -6.20
N ASN A 33 -15.67 2.09 -5.62
CA ASN A 33 -15.54 0.88 -4.83
C ASN A 33 -14.98 -0.25 -5.70
N GLY A 34 -14.01 -0.99 -5.17
CA GLY A 34 -13.31 -2.03 -5.93
C GLY A 34 -12.12 -1.53 -6.78
N ALA A 35 -11.90 -0.22 -6.91
CA ALA A 35 -10.77 0.33 -7.69
C ALA A 35 -9.36 0.07 -7.09
N GLY A 36 -9.22 -0.78 -6.08
CA GLY A 36 -7.91 -1.13 -5.50
C GLY A 36 -7.37 -0.19 -4.43
N LYS A 37 -8.05 0.90 -4.10
CA LYS A 37 -7.59 1.92 -3.12
C LYS A 37 -7.16 1.33 -1.77
N SER A 38 -8.02 0.54 -1.14
CA SER A 38 -7.72 -0.12 0.14
C SER A 38 -6.61 -1.15 0.01
N THR A 39 -6.47 -1.81 -1.15
CA THR A 39 -5.38 -2.73 -1.42
C THR A 39 -4.05 -2.00 -1.48
N LEU A 40 -3.98 -0.87 -2.19
CA LEU A 40 -2.78 -0.03 -2.24
C LEU A 40 -2.35 0.40 -0.83
N LEU A 41 -3.29 0.88 -0.01
CA LEU A 41 -3.00 1.27 1.38
C LEU A 41 -2.53 0.07 2.22
N LYS A 42 -3.16 -1.10 2.11
CA LYS A 42 -2.76 -2.32 2.84
C LYS A 42 -1.39 -2.83 2.41
N VAL A 43 -1.01 -2.65 1.14
CA VAL A 43 0.33 -2.98 0.65
C VAL A 43 1.38 -2.06 1.28
N LEU A 44 1.14 -0.75 1.30
CA LEU A 44 2.03 0.22 1.97
C LEU A 44 2.08 0.00 3.49
N ALA A 45 0.97 -0.40 4.10
CA ALA A 45 0.89 -0.79 5.50
C ALA A 45 1.54 -2.15 5.81
N GLY A 46 2.12 -2.84 4.82
CA GLY A 46 2.76 -4.14 5.02
C GLY A 46 1.80 -5.30 5.35
N VAL A 47 0.48 -5.10 5.22
CA VAL A 47 -0.54 -6.16 5.41
C VAL A 47 -0.54 -7.14 4.24
N HIS A 48 -0.24 -6.66 3.03
CA HIS A 48 -0.09 -7.47 1.84
C HIS A 48 1.24 -7.19 1.15
N THR A 49 1.85 -8.22 0.59
CA THR A 49 2.99 -8.11 -0.33
C THR A 49 2.48 -7.94 -1.75
N LEU A 50 3.22 -7.20 -2.59
CA LEU A 50 2.93 -7.17 -4.02
C LEU A 50 3.23 -8.55 -4.63
N ASP A 51 2.51 -8.88 -5.71
CA ASP A 51 2.84 -10.04 -6.54
C ASP A 51 3.89 -9.68 -7.61
N GLY A 52 4.02 -8.39 -7.92
CA GLY A 52 5.00 -7.85 -8.86
C GLY A 52 5.13 -6.33 -8.76
N GLY A 53 6.19 -5.79 -9.36
CA GLY A 53 6.57 -4.38 -9.27
C GLY A 53 7.50 -4.10 -8.09
N THR A 54 7.75 -2.81 -7.82
CA THR A 54 8.67 -2.39 -6.75
C THR A 54 8.13 -1.22 -5.94
N ILE A 55 8.59 -1.16 -4.69
CA ILE A 55 8.34 -0.04 -3.79
C ILE A 55 9.69 0.45 -3.28
N THR A 56 9.89 1.76 -3.33
CA THR A 56 11.06 2.43 -2.76
C THR A 56 10.59 3.51 -1.80
N LEU A 57 11.33 3.69 -0.71
CA LEU A 57 11.17 4.77 0.26
C LEU A 57 12.51 5.46 0.42
N ASP A 58 12.55 6.78 0.24
CA ASP A 58 13.78 7.58 0.27
C ASP A 58 14.92 7.00 -0.60
N GLY A 59 14.56 6.53 -1.79
CA GLY A 59 15.48 5.93 -2.76
C GLY A 59 15.96 4.50 -2.41
N LYS A 60 15.53 3.93 -1.29
CA LYS A 60 15.90 2.58 -0.86
C LYS A 60 14.75 1.58 -1.08
N PRO A 61 15.02 0.29 -1.32
CA PRO A 61 13.98 -0.72 -1.39
C PRO A 61 13.14 -0.74 -0.12
N PHE A 62 11.81 -0.70 -0.26
CA PHE A 62 10.88 -0.81 0.85
C PHE A 62 10.64 -2.28 1.16
N ILE A 63 10.91 -2.68 2.40
CA ILE A 63 10.80 -4.08 2.84
C ILE A 63 9.36 -4.37 3.25
N GLN A 64 8.73 -5.31 2.54
CA GLN A 64 7.34 -5.72 2.80
C GLN A 64 7.29 -6.95 3.72
N GLY A 65 6.10 -7.28 4.23
CA GLY A 65 5.84 -8.58 4.89
C GLY A 65 5.16 -8.48 6.25
N SER A 66 5.16 -7.31 6.89
CA SER A 66 4.31 -7.08 8.06
C SER A 66 4.06 -5.59 8.33
N PRO A 67 2.98 -5.25 9.05
CA PRO A 67 2.75 -3.88 9.52
C PRO A 67 3.86 -3.33 10.41
N ARG A 68 4.44 -4.17 11.27
CA ARG A 68 5.58 -3.77 12.12
C ARG A 68 6.78 -3.34 11.28
N MET A 69 7.06 -4.05 10.17
CA MET A 69 8.15 -3.70 9.27
C MET A 69 7.88 -2.39 8.52
N ALA A 70 6.65 -2.17 8.05
CA ALA A 70 6.27 -0.90 7.41
C ALA A 70 6.44 0.29 8.38
N MET A 71 5.96 0.14 9.61
CA MET A 71 6.10 1.16 10.66
C MET A 71 7.56 1.43 11.02
N SER A 72 8.42 0.39 11.10
CA SER A 72 9.85 0.57 11.37
C SER A 72 10.59 1.35 10.28
N GLN A 73 10.02 1.43 9.07
CA GLN A 73 10.53 2.21 7.95
C GLN A 73 9.88 3.60 7.87
N GLY A 74 8.96 3.96 8.77
CA GLY A 74 8.30 5.27 8.81
C GLY A 74 6.95 5.34 8.09
N VAL A 75 6.38 4.20 7.66
CA VAL A 75 5.05 4.17 7.02
C VAL A 75 4.00 3.70 8.03
N THR A 76 3.06 4.58 8.36
CA THR A 76 1.92 4.29 9.25
C THR A 76 0.61 4.54 8.52
N VAL A 77 -0.36 3.66 8.70
CA VAL A 77 -1.73 3.81 8.17
C VAL A 77 -2.71 3.89 9.32
N ILE A 78 -3.58 4.90 9.29
CA ILE A 78 -4.69 5.08 10.21
C ILE A 78 -5.95 4.62 9.50
N TYR A 79 -6.64 3.63 10.05
CA TYR A 79 -7.90 3.11 9.50
C TYR A 79 -9.10 3.87 10.11
N GLN A 80 -10.15 4.07 9.31
CA GLN A 80 -11.36 4.79 9.74
C GLN A 80 -12.11 4.07 10.88
N GLU A 81 -12.13 2.74 10.86
CA GLU A 81 -12.60 1.95 12.00
C GLU A 81 -11.36 1.44 12.77
N PRO A 82 -11.04 2.04 13.92
CA PRO A 82 -10.15 1.36 14.85
C PRO A 82 -10.86 0.09 15.26
N SER A 83 -10.28 -1.07 14.96
CA SER A 83 -10.66 -2.34 15.58
C SER A 83 -10.27 -2.25 17.06
N LEU A 84 -11.02 -1.47 17.83
CA LEU A 84 -11.08 -1.61 19.28
C LEU A 84 -11.63 -3.01 19.53
N PHE A 85 -10.92 -3.73 20.39
CA PHE A 85 -11.22 -5.08 20.87
C PHE A 85 -12.74 -5.32 21.02
N PRO A 86 -13.25 -6.54 20.76
CA PRO A 86 -14.65 -6.86 21.02
C PRO A 86 -15.05 -6.54 22.47
#